data_AF-A0AA38VBS5-F1
#
_entry.id   AF-A0AA38VBS5-F1
#
_cell.length_a   1.000
_cell.length_b   1.000
_cell.length_c   1.000
_cell.angle_alpha   90.00
_cell.angle_beta   90.00
_cell.angle_gamma   90.00
#
_symmetry.space_group_name_H-M   'P 1'
#
loop_
_entity.id
_entity.type
_entity.pdbx_description
1 polymer ?
#
loop_
_entity_poly.entity_id
_entity_poly.type
_entity_poly.pdbx_seq_one_letter_code
_entity_poly.pdbx_strand_id
1 'polypeptide(L)'
;MVSEPQRTFDFFHWFFKYRAQTSAFKLVLARDVREFIRSVAEEKTARRASLLQDRQYSIVEQNLQANLRAVTETDCRAVWQTFHMLWLNLDLREERNGPYAALEENGPIIYADACIDANDEQSLVNWFGWWSMLRADQYRKFYVVGSSIKMTALRAMRGVRTLDIPNYSHTSINNPDTLLEKLEYHEPAQEATTVLQQTDHGAPQLQRPWRFESERFEENSRTWAEWLGGLDHPAPWRLYQYPVSWPSFEQADHFGDTRGEFKRFEDWFSWARPFLKDDLRRFNSYVGFFYTIPGEWDPSLYPQSKRPKRHAWIGIYRPVNCYWKKEPYKKCEVIIWDVSASDKLQNKDVISEADLTPMQRELIRFLRKAGSKKNPGTYIHQVWLGGPKHPPTQSQFPFDLTAMFLEDMMGDIRTYLPAPEHAMPARGYRKLGPDGSSEPMLATAKTNGHQIEMSSNTSEPMDIDPTLDGISEEPTDAKIIFHPPRGTKLASREPTLTKCHNYLYESVRLARLRDKTTQTIEYVYKPTLEWYADQKAEGRSFEHITIDTWETIFSVLKIGSAEPSKDQERKASVDSSINSIDGKVNEE
;
A
#
# COMPACT_ATOMS: atom_id res chain seq x y z
N MET A 1 16.85 -22.08 -9.03
CA MET A 1 17.89 -21.26 -9.69
C MET A 1 19.31 -21.72 -9.34
N VAL A 2 19.66 -21.84 -8.05
CA VAL A 2 21.02 -22.25 -7.62
C VAL A 2 21.31 -23.73 -7.87
N SER A 3 20.34 -24.59 -7.52
CA SER A 3 20.50 -26.04 -7.50
C SER A 3 20.38 -26.72 -8.86
N GLU A 4 19.52 -26.19 -9.73
CA GLU A 4 19.29 -26.70 -11.09
C GLU A 4 19.47 -25.59 -12.15
N PRO A 5 20.72 -25.23 -12.49
CA PRO A 5 21.03 -24.20 -13.49
C PRO A 5 20.43 -24.44 -14.87
N GLN A 6 20.50 -25.67 -15.37
CA GLN A 6 20.02 -26.02 -16.71
C GLN A 6 18.51 -25.83 -16.82
N ARG A 7 17.75 -26.31 -15.82
CA ARG A 7 16.30 -26.14 -15.77
C ARG A 7 15.89 -24.69 -15.60
N THR A 8 16.70 -23.90 -14.90
CA THR A 8 16.50 -22.46 -14.80
C THR A 8 16.60 -21.80 -16.18
N PHE A 9 17.63 -22.13 -16.97
CA PHE A 9 17.77 -21.65 -18.35
C PHE A 9 16.58 -22.08 -19.23
N ASP A 10 16.21 -23.37 -19.19
CA ASP A 10 15.08 -23.91 -19.97
C ASP A 10 13.78 -23.14 -19.71
N PHE A 11 13.50 -22.84 -18.43
CA PHE A 11 12.32 -22.09 -18.01
C PHE A 11 12.32 -20.65 -18.56
N PHE A 12 13.41 -19.91 -18.37
CA PHE A 12 13.48 -18.52 -18.84
C PHE A 12 13.45 -18.44 -20.36
N HIS A 13 14.15 -19.35 -21.05
CA HIS A 13 14.12 -19.42 -22.50
C HIS A 13 12.70 -19.67 -23.01
N TRP A 14 11.99 -20.63 -22.42
CA TRP A 14 10.58 -20.88 -22.75
C TRP A 14 9.69 -19.66 -22.51
N PHE A 15 9.82 -19.02 -21.34
CA PHE A 15 8.99 -17.87 -20.99
C PHE A 15 9.20 -16.71 -21.96
N PHE A 16 10.44 -16.28 -22.17
CA PHE A 16 10.74 -15.15 -23.04
C PHE A 16 10.41 -15.41 -24.51
N LYS A 17 10.61 -16.66 -24.97
CA LYS A 17 10.34 -17.04 -26.36
C LYS A 17 8.86 -17.20 -26.67
N TYR A 18 8.07 -17.78 -25.75
CA TYR A 18 6.70 -18.23 -26.06
C TYR A 18 5.58 -17.59 -25.23
N ARG A 19 5.90 -16.90 -24.12
CA ARG A 19 4.88 -16.42 -23.16
C ARG A 19 4.99 -14.93 -22.85
N ALA A 20 6.17 -14.34 -22.94
CA ALA A 20 6.40 -12.94 -22.61
C ALA A 20 5.73 -11.93 -23.56
N GLN A 21 5.02 -12.38 -24.60
CA GLN A 21 4.20 -11.55 -25.49
C GLN A 21 2.70 -11.66 -25.18
N THR A 22 2.28 -12.63 -24.34
CA THR A 22 0.88 -12.90 -24.02
C THR A 22 0.55 -12.29 -22.66
N SER A 23 -0.58 -11.59 -22.54
CA SER A 23 -1.04 -11.03 -21.25
C SER A 23 -1.48 -12.10 -20.24
N ALA A 24 -1.75 -13.33 -20.70
CA ALA A 24 -2.24 -14.45 -19.89
C ALA A 24 -1.20 -15.04 -18.92
N PHE A 25 0.10 -14.78 -19.16
CA PHE A 25 1.18 -15.27 -18.29
C PHE A 25 2.02 -14.09 -17.84
N LYS A 26 2.25 -14.03 -16.53
CA LYS A 26 3.22 -13.11 -15.94
C LYS A 26 4.27 -13.91 -15.19
N LEU A 27 5.50 -13.42 -15.23
CA LEU A 27 6.62 -13.97 -14.49
C LEU A 27 6.94 -13.08 -13.31
N VAL A 28 6.91 -13.64 -12.11
CA VAL A 28 7.21 -12.91 -10.88
C VAL A 28 8.64 -13.19 -10.46
N LEU A 29 9.44 -12.15 -10.24
CA LEU A 29 10.87 -12.24 -9.90
C LEU A 29 11.21 -11.33 -8.71
N ALA A 30 12.30 -11.61 -8.01
CA ALA A 30 12.89 -10.64 -7.08
C ALA A 30 13.35 -9.39 -7.84
N ARG A 31 13.36 -8.22 -7.19
CA ARG A 31 13.81 -6.97 -7.83
C ARG A 31 15.24 -7.06 -8.33
N ASP A 32 16.14 -7.57 -7.50
CA ASP A 32 17.58 -7.67 -7.79
C ASP A 32 17.94 -9.04 -8.41
N VAL A 33 17.02 -9.64 -9.19
CA VAL A 33 17.23 -10.97 -9.81
C VAL A 33 18.41 -10.98 -10.79
N ARG A 34 18.71 -9.85 -11.43
CA ARG A 34 19.84 -9.72 -12.37
C ARG A 34 21.16 -9.88 -11.63
N GLU A 35 21.33 -9.13 -10.56
CA GLU A 35 22.48 -9.13 -9.66
C GLU A 35 22.61 -10.49 -8.95
N PHE A 36 21.48 -11.07 -8.55
CA PHE A 36 21.42 -12.42 -8.00
C PHE A 36 21.96 -13.46 -9.00
N ILE A 37 21.46 -13.52 -10.23
CA ILE A 37 21.93 -14.52 -11.21
C ILE A 37 23.38 -14.26 -11.63
N ARG A 38 23.80 -13.00 -11.75
CA ARG A 38 25.20 -12.64 -12.01
C ARG A 38 26.13 -13.17 -10.92
N SER A 39 25.81 -12.90 -9.65
CA SER A 39 26.62 -13.38 -8.52
C SER A 39 26.66 -14.91 -8.46
N VAL A 40 25.54 -15.60 -8.77
CA VAL A 40 25.54 -17.08 -8.89
C VAL A 40 26.48 -17.55 -10.00
N ALA A 41 26.50 -16.87 -11.15
CA ALA A 41 27.33 -17.22 -12.29
C ALA A 41 28.82 -17.08 -11.97
N GLU A 42 29.21 -15.96 -11.37
CA GLU A 42 30.57 -15.66 -10.92
C GLU A 42 31.03 -16.68 -9.87
N GLU A 43 30.20 -16.91 -8.86
CA GLU A 43 30.47 -17.86 -7.77
C GLU A 43 30.68 -19.29 -8.28
N LYS A 44 29.79 -19.79 -9.15
CA LYS A 44 29.93 -21.14 -9.73
C LYS A 44 31.15 -21.26 -10.62
N THR A 45 31.46 -20.21 -11.39
CA THR A 45 32.65 -20.18 -12.25
C THR A 45 33.94 -20.19 -11.42
N ALA A 46 34.00 -19.40 -10.35
CA ALA A 46 35.12 -19.38 -9.41
C ALA A 46 35.30 -20.73 -8.71
N ARG A 47 34.21 -21.32 -8.18
CA ARG A 47 34.25 -22.65 -7.55
C ARG A 47 34.71 -23.74 -8.52
N ARG A 48 34.28 -23.70 -9.78
CA ARG A 48 34.76 -24.61 -10.82
C ARG A 48 36.27 -24.43 -11.06
N ALA A 49 36.74 -23.20 -11.18
CA ALA A 49 38.16 -22.91 -11.37
C ALA A 49 39.02 -23.43 -10.20
N SER A 50 38.58 -23.19 -8.96
CA SER A 50 39.26 -23.73 -7.76
C SER A 50 39.30 -25.25 -7.75
N LEU A 51 38.21 -25.92 -8.14
CA LEU A 51 38.13 -27.38 -8.20
C LEU A 51 39.05 -27.97 -9.29
N LEU A 52 39.24 -27.27 -10.40
CA LEU A 52 40.16 -27.69 -11.47
C LEU A 52 41.64 -27.42 -11.13
N GLN A 53 41.91 -26.42 -10.30
CA GLN A 53 43.25 -26.11 -9.79
C GLN A 53 43.70 -27.07 -8.69
N ASP A 54 42.74 -27.68 -7.99
CA ASP A 54 43.01 -28.64 -6.92
C ASP A 54 43.61 -29.94 -7.49
N ARG A 55 44.92 -30.09 -7.28
CA ARG A 55 45.71 -31.24 -7.75
C ARG A 55 45.43 -32.52 -6.95
N GLN A 56 44.63 -32.44 -5.89
CA GLN A 56 44.31 -33.59 -5.04
C GLN A 56 43.32 -34.57 -5.69
N TYR A 57 42.52 -34.12 -6.65
CA TYR A 57 41.48 -34.94 -7.27
C TYR A 57 41.88 -35.45 -8.66
N SER A 58 41.57 -36.71 -8.95
CA SER A 58 41.60 -37.24 -10.32
C SER A 58 40.56 -36.56 -11.22
N ILE A 59 40.76 -36.54 -12.54
CA ILE A 59 39.82 -35.93 -13.51
C ILE A 59 38.38 -36.47 -13.34
N VAL A 60 38.24 -37.76 -13.03
CA VAL A 60 36.91 -38.38 -12.80
C VAL A 60 36.28 -37.89 -11.50
N GLU A 61 37.08 -37.76 -10.44
CA GLU A 61 36.62 -37.24 -9.14
C GLU A 61 36.30 -35.75 -9.20
N GLN A 62 37.07 -34.96 -9.95
CA GLN A 62 36.78 -33.56 -10.25
C GLN A 62 35.41 -33.44 -10.94
N ASN A 63 35.13 -34.25 -11.95
CA ASN A 63 33.83 -34.23 -12.64
C ASN A 63 32.67 -34.67 -11.73
N LEU A 64 32.89 -35.68 -10.88
CA LEU A 64 31.90 -36.12 -9.89
C LEU A 64 31.60 -35.01 -8.87
N GLN A 65 32.63 -34.38 -8.31
CA GLN A 65 32.50 -33.26 -7.38
C GLN A 65 31.84 -32.05 -8.04
N ALA A 66 32.18 -31.76 -9.30
CA ALA A 66 31.54 -30.70 -10.07
C ALA A 66 30.04 -30.95 -10.25
N ASN A 67 29.62 -32.20 -10.50
CA ASN A 67 28.22 -32.58 -10.62
C ASN A 67 27.46 -32.49 -9.27
N LEU A 68 28.10 -32.90 -8.18
CA LEU A 68 27.53 -32.82 -6.83
C LEU A 68 27.34 -31.37 -6.35
N ARG A 69 28.13 -30.42 -6.86
CA ARG A 69 28.03 -28.99 -6.52
C ARG A 69 27.28 -28.16 -7.58
N ALA A 70 26.79 -28.79 -8.65
CA ALA A 70 26.20 -28.11 -9.82
C ALA A 70 27.12 -26.99 -10.38
N VAL A 71 28.41 -27.32 -10.53
CA VAL A 71 29.47 -26.47 -11.12
C VAL A 71 30.13 -27.15 -12.32
N THR A 72 29.36 -27.99 -13.03
CA THR A 72 29.82 -28.55 -14.31
C THR A 72 29.94 -27.43 -15.36
N GLU A 73 30.66 -27.67 -16.45
CA GLU A 73 30.80 -26.66 -17.50
C GLU A 73 29.44 -26.28 -18.09
N THR A 74 28.58 -27.28 -18.30
CA THR A 74 27.20 -27.09 -18.77
C THR A 74 26.38 -26.27 -17.78
N ASP A 75 26.58 -26.46 -16.47
CA ASP A 75 25.86 -25.69 -15.45
C ASP A 75 26.33 -24.23 -15.42
N CYS A 76 27.65 -23.99 -15.42
CA CYS A 76 28.22 -22.63 -15.49
C CYS A 76 27.73 -21.90 -16.73
N ARG A 77 27.75 -22.57 -17.89
CA ARG A 77 27.25 -22.04 -19.16
C ARG A 77 25.76 -21.70 -19.08
N ALA A 78 24.94 -22.59 -18.52
CA ALA A 78 23.50 -22.37 -18.38
C ALA A 78 23.18 -21.15 -17.50
N VAL A 79 23.91 -20.94 -16.38
CA VAL A 79 23.71 -19.74 -15.54
C VAL A 79 24.10 -18.47 -16.31
N TRP A 80 25.25 -18.46 -17.00
CA TRP A 80 25.66 -17.30 -17.82
C TRP A 80 24.69 -17.00 -18.97
N GLN A 81 24.17 -18.03 -19.63
CA GLN A 81 23.13 -17.88 -20.65
C GLN A 81 21.83 -17.34 -20.05
N THR A 82 21.46 -17.78 -18.85
CA THR A 82 20.30 -17.22 -18.12
C THR A 82 20.51 -15.75 -17.79
N PHE A 83 21.68 -15.38 -17.27
CA PHE A 83 22.05 -13.99 -17.00
C PHE A 83 21.93 -13.14 -18.26
N HIS A 84 22.53 -13.59 -19.37
CA HIS A 84 22.50 -12.86 -20.64
C HIS A 84 21.08 -12.71 -21.19
N MET A 85 20.24 -13.76 -21.07
CA MET A 85 18.83 -13.67 -21.45
C MET A 85 18.05 -12.67 -20.59
N LEU A 86 18.27 -12.67 -19.28
CA LEU A 86 17.63 -11.71 -18.38
C LEU A 86 18.09 -10.30 -18.70
N TRP A 87 19.39 -10.05 -18.80
CA TRP A 87 19.96 -8.76 -19.17
C TRP A 87 19.35 -8.24 -20.48
N LEU A 88 19.42 -9.04 -21.55
CA LEU A 88 18.92 -8.63 -22.86
C LEU A 88 17.40 -8.40 -22.87
N ASN A 89 16.62 -9.30 -22.26
CA ASN A 89 15.16 -9.19 -22.32
C ASN A 89 14.59 -8.19 -21.32
N LEU A 90 15.25 -7.94 -20.19
CA LEU A 90 14.80 -6.95 -19.22
C LEU A 90 15.19 -5.54 -19.69
N ASP A 91 16.45 -5.31 -20.07
CA ASP A 91 16.92 -3.98 -20.44
C ASP A 91 16.28 -3.48 -21.74
N LEU A 92 16.20 -4.31 -22.79
CA LEU A 92 15.52 -3.92 -24.04
C LEU A 92 14.03 -3.65 -23.84
N ARG A 93 13.40 -4.22 -22.80
CA ARG A 93 11.98 -3.99 -22.50
C ARG A 93 11.79 -2.79 -21.59
N GLU A 94 12.69 -2.55 -20.63
CA GLU A 94 12.75 -1.33 -19.83
C GLU A 94 12.98 -0.11 -20.74
N GLU A 95 13.88 -0.22 -21.72
CA GLU A 95 14.12 0.83 -22.73
C GLU A 95 12.95 1.01 -23.71
N ARG A 96 12.36 -0.09 -24.22
CA ARG A 96 11.28 -0.03 -25.22
C ARG A 96 9.93 0.42 -24.63
N ASN A 97 9.68 0.16 -23.36
CA ASN A 97 8.44 0.55 -22.67
C ASN A 97 8.56 1.93 -21.99
N GLY A 98 9.74 2.57 -22.00
CA GLY A 98 10.00 3.87 -21.38
C GLY A 98 9.76 3.86 -19.85
N PRO A 99 9.60 5.03 -19.20
CA PRO A 99 9.33 5.11 -17.75
C PRO A 99 8.00 4.44 -17.32
N TYR A 100 7.17 4.01 -18.28
CA TYR A 100 5.91 3.29 -18.07
C TYR A 100 6.09 1.75 -17.98
N ALA A 101 7.31 1.23 -18.17
CA ALA A 101 7.64 -0.19 -18.01
C ALA A 101 7.42 -0.72 -16.58
N ALA A 102 7.51 0.18 -15.60
CA ALA A 102 7.43 -0.13 -14.17
C ALA A 102 5.99 -0.29 -13.65
N LEU A 103 4.98 -0.07 -14.47
CA LEU A 103 3.59 -0.36 -14.12
C LEU A 103 3.34 -1.87 -14.25
N GLU A 104 3.12 -2.55 -13.11
CA GLU A 104 2.90 -4.01 -13.01
C GLU A 104 1.86 -4.56 -14.02
N GLU A 105 0.90 -3.74 -14.42
CA GLU A 105 -0.20 -4.13 -15.32
C GLU A 105 0.25 -4.32 -16.77
N ASN A 106 1.25 -3.56 -17.23
CA ASN A 106 1.63 -3.52 -18.65
C ASN A 106 2.78 -4.47 -19.02
N GLY A 107 3.61 -4.87 -18.05
CA GLY A 107 4.77 -5.74 -18.27
C GLY A 107 4.46 -7.23 -18.11
N PRO A 108 5.11 -8.14 -18.86
CA PRO A 108 5.01 -9.60 -18.61
C PRO A 108 5.76 -10.03 -17.34
N ILE A 109 6.45 -9.11 -16.66
CA ILE A 109 7.27 -9.37 -15.49
C ILE A 109 6.81 -8.49 -14.35
N ILE A 110 6.73 -9.07 -13.16
CA ILE A 110 6.38 -8.40 -11.91
C ILE A 110 7.55 -8.59 -10.96
N TYR A 111 7.96 -7.51 -10.32
CA TYR A 111 9.05 -7.54 -9.35
C TYR A 111 8.52 -7.54 -7.93
N ALA A 112 9.13 -8.35 -7.07
CA ALA A 112 8.96 -8.24 -5.63
C ALA A 112 9.47 -6.89 -5.12
N ASP A 113 9.07 -6.53 -3.90
CA ASP A 113 9.52 -5.32 -3.25
C ASP A 113 11.05 -5.35 -3.04
N ALA A 114 11.71 -4.20 -3.18
CA ALA A 114 13.16 -4.02 -3.01
C ALA A 114 13.65 -4.39 -1.60
N CYS A 115 12.74 -4.27 -0.63
CA CYS A 115 13.02 -4.60 0.76
C CYS A 115 13.09 -6.12 1.03
N ILE A 116 12.71 -6.99 0.09
CA ILE A 116 12.87 -8.44 0.23
C ILE A 116 14.15 -8.87 -0.48
N ASP A 117 15.06 -9.52 0.26
CA ASP A 117 16.32 -10.00 -0.30
C ASP A 117 16.10 -11.11 -1.34
N ALA A 118 16.81 -11.05 -2.47
CA ALA A 118 16.69 -12.05 -3.54
C ALA A 118 17.14 -13.46 -3.12
N ASN A 119 17.96 -13.58 -2.06
CA ASN A 119 18.38 -14.84 -1.46
C ASN A 119 17.37 -15.36 -0.43
N ASP A 120 16.42 -14.53 0.02
CA ASP A 120 15.40 -14.92 0.99
C ASP A 120 14.22 -15.59 0.29
N GLU A 121 14.42 -16.86 -0.09
CA GLU A 121 13.41 -17.67 -0.75
C GLU A 121 12.09 -17.76 0.04
N GLN A 122 12.16 -17.85 1.37
CA GLN A 122 10.95 -17.98 2.21
C GLN A 122 10.12 -16.70 2.15
N SER A 123 10.76 -15.54 2.29
CA SER A 123 10.06 -14.25 2.20
C SER A 123 9.51 -14.01 0.80
N LEU A 124 10.25 -14.36 -0.26
CA LEU A 124 9.77 -14.24 -1.64
C LEU A 124 8.53 -15.10 -1.91
N VAL A 125 8.54 -16.36 -1.45
CA VAL A 125 7.39 -17.28 -1.62
C VAL A 125 6.19 -16.82 -0.78
N ASN A 126 6.41 -16.36 0.45
CA ASN A 126 5.33 -15.85 1.28
C ASN A 126 4.73 -14.56 0.71
N TRP A 127 5.57 -13.65 0.24
CA TRP A 127 5.13 -12.45 -0.46
C TRP A 127 4.36 -12.79 -1.73
N PHE A 128 4.81 -13.77 -2.53
CA PHE A 128 4.08 -14.24 -3.70
C PHE A 128 2.73 -14.88 -3.33
N GLY A 129 2.68 -15.63 -2.23
CA GLY A 129 1.44 -16.18 -1.69
C GLY A 129 0.43 -15.09 -1.35
N TRP A 130 0.87 -14.03 -0.66
CA TRP A 130 0.03 -12.86 -0.38
C TRP A 130 -0.36 -12.09 -1.65
N TRP A 131 0.60 -11.83 -2.54
CA TRP A 131 0.40 -11.11 -3.80
C TRP A 131 -0.62 -11.81 -4.72
N SER A 132 -0.58 -13.14 -4.77
CA SER A 132 -1.50 -13.96 -5.56
C SER A 132 -2.91 -14.00 -4.99
N MET A 133 -3.08 -13.92 -3.66
CA MET A 133 -4.42 -13.79 -3.06
C MET A 133 -5.12 -12.51 -3.53
N LEU A 134 -4.38 -11.41 -3.63
CA LEU A 134 -4.92 -10.11 -4.05
C LEU A 134 -5.29 -10.06 -5.55
N ARG A 135 -4.88 -11.06 -6.33
CA ARG A 135 -5.08 -11.12 -7.79
C ARG A 135 -5.70 -12.45 -8.24
N ALA A 136 -6.37 -13.14 -7.33
CA ALA A 136 -7.08 -14.38 -7.62
C ALA A 136 -8.25 -14.17 -8.61
N ASP A 137 -8.75 -12.94 -8.70
CA ASP A 137 -9.72 -12.47 -9.71
C ASP A 137 -9.08 -12.30 -11.10
N GLN A 138 -7.80 -11.95 -11.17
CA GLN A 138 -7.07 -11.69 -12.42
C GLN A 138 -6.41 -12.94 -13.00
N TYR A 139 -5.90 -13.84 -12.16
CA TYR A 139 -5.19 -15.05 -12.60
C TYR A 139 -5.78 -16.30 -11.97
N ARG A 140 -5.96 -17.34 -12.79
CA ARG A 140 -6.57 -18.61 -12.35
C ARG A 140 -5.59 -19.57 -11.68
N LYS A 141 -4.30 -19.47 -11.97
CA LYS A 141 -3.29 -20.49 -11.63
C LYS A 141 -1.99 -19.82 -11.21
N PHE A 142 -1.50 -20.18 -10.03
CA PHE A 142 -0.26 -19.66 -9.45
C PHE A 142 0.69 -20.82 -9.19
N TYR A 143 1.91 -20.73 -9.72
CA TYR A 143 2.92 -21.77 -9.62
C TYR A 143 4.21 -21.22 -9.03
N VAL A 144 4.80 -21.95 -8.10
CA VAL A 144 6.15 -21.71 -7.57
C VAL A 144 6.99 -22.94 -7.85
N VAL A 145 8.07 -22.76 -8.62
CA VAL A 145 9.03 -23.84 -8.88
C VAL A 145 10.00 -23.94 -7.70
N GLY A 146 9.74 -24.90 -6.83
CA GLY A 146 10.54 -25.19 -5.66
C GLY A 146 11.65 -26.21 -5.91
N SER A 147 12.68 -26.14 -5.07
CA SER A 147 13.72 -27.16 -4.96
C SER A 147 13.19 -28.41 -4.23
N SER A 148 13.56 -29.57 -4.76
CA SER A 148 13.20 -30.87 -4.20
C SER A 148 14.13 -31.27 -3.06
N ILE A 149 13.67 -32.15 -2.17
CA ILE A 149 14.49 -32.82 -1.14
C ILE A 149 15.65 -33.60 -1.78
N LYS A 150 15.55 -33.99 -3.07
CA LYS A 150 16.68 -34.55 -3.83
C LYS A 150 17.90 -33.61 -3.89
N MET A 151 17.72 -32.31 -3.66
CA MET A 151 18.80 -31.32 -3.57
C MET A 151 19.77 -31.60 -2.41
N THR A 152 19.28 -32.17 -1.31
CA THR A 152 20.09 -32.53 -0.13
C THR A 152 20.49 -34.01 -0.13
N ALA A 153 19.97 -34.80 -1.07
CA ALA A 153 20.37 -36.19 -1.24
C ALA A 153 21.84 -36.30 -1.74
N LEU A 154 22.52 -37.39 -1.38
CA LEU A 154 23.87 -37.74 -1.86
C LEU A 154 25.00 -36.75 -1.50
N ARG A 155 24.89 -35.99 -0.39
CA ARG A 155 25.85 -34.91 -0.02
C ARG A 155 25.96 -33.84 -1.10
N ALA A 156 24.94 -33.69 -1.95
CA ALA A 156 24.91 -32.68 -2.98
C ALA A 156 24.91 -31.28 -2.34
N MET A 157 25.94 -30.50 -2.61
CA MET A 157 26.06 -29.10 -2.16
C MET A 157 25.47 -28.14 -3.21
N ARG A 158 24.43 -28.59 -3.90
CA ARG A 158 23.81 -27.86 -5.02
C ARG A 158 23.11 -26.58 -4.57
N GLY A 159 22.64 -26.54 -3.32
CA GLY A 159 22.00 -25.37 -2.70
C GLY A 159 22.93 -24.52 -1.85
N VAL A 160 24.25 -24.61 -1.99
CA VAL A 160 25.20 -23.84 -1.17
C VAL A 160 25.59 -22.54 -1.87
N ARG A 161 25.54 -21.41 -1.16
CA ARG A 161 25.99 -20.10 -1.65
C ARG A 161 26.87 -19.36 -0.67
N THR A 162 27.77 -18.54 -1.18
CA THR A 162 28.47 -17.50 -0.43
C THR A 162 27.73 -16.17 -0.66
N LEU A 163 27.19 -15.59 0.41
CA LEU A 163 26.33 -14.40 0.36
C LEU A 163 26.99 -13.25 1.12
N ASP A 164 26.84 -12.03 0.62
CA ASP A 164 27.03 -10.84 1.44
C ASP A 164 25.91 -10.77 2.47
N ILE A 165 26.24 -10.46 3.73
CA ILE A 165 25.25 -10.45 4.81
C ILE A 165 24.23 -9.33 4.57
N PRO A 166 22.94 -9.66 4.39
CA PRO A 166 21.90 -8.64 4.24
C PRO A 166 21.76 -7.79 5.49
N ASN A 167 21.50 -6.50 5.30
CA ASN A 167 21.22 -5.57 6.39
C ASN A 167 19.73 -5.62 6.74
N TYR A 168 19.34 -6.54 7.61
CA TYR A 168 17.98 -6.58 8.10
C TYR A 168 17.63 -5.35 8.97
N SER A 169 16.43 -4.79 8.80
CA SER A 169 15.93 -3.71 9.67
C SER A 169 15.96 -4.15 11.14
N HIS A 170 16.25 -3.19 12.02
CA HIS A 170 16.28 -3.38 13.48
C HIS A 170 14.93 -3.85 14.06
N THR A 171 13.84 -3.68 13.31
CA THR A 171 12.49 -4.11 13.68
C THR A 171 12.13 -5.52 13.19
N SER A 172 13.00 -6.18 12.40
CA SER A 172 12.74 -7.52 11.85
C SER A 172 12.77 -8.58 12.95
N ILE A 173 11.65 -9.26 13.17
CA ILE A 173 11.50 -10.34 14.16
C ILE A 173 11.46 -11.68 13.42
N ASN A 174 12.29 -12.65 13.81
CA ASN A 174 12.36 -13.94 13.09
C ASN A 174 11.13 -14.83 13.31
N ASN A 175 10.54 -14.75 14.51
CA ASN A 175 9.41 -15.61 14.88
C ASN A 175 8.09 -14.99 14.41
N PRO A 176 7.33 -15.65 13.52
CA PRO A 176 6.04 -15.14 13.07
C PRO A 176 5.05 -14.93 14.21
N ASP A 177 5.07 -15.76 15.26
CA ASP A 177 4.11 -15.67 16.37
C ASP A 177 4.46 -14.52 17.33
N THR A 178 5.75 -14.30 17.60
CA THR A 178 6.21 -13.16 18.43
C THR A 178 6.02 -11.82 17.73
N LEU A 179 6.12 -11.78 16.40
CA LEU A 179 5.78 -10.60 15.62
C LEU A 179 4.28 -10.29 15.71
N LEU A 180 3.43 -11.32 15.61
CA LEU A 180 1.99 -11.16 15.77
C LEU A 180 1.61 -10.72 17.19
N GLU A 181 2.20 -11.31 18.23
CA GLU A 181 2.01 -10.87 19.63
C GLU A 181 2.42 -9.40 19.80
N LYS A 182 3.58 -8.98 19.29
CA LYS A 182 4.02 -7.57 19.38
C LYS A 182 3.11 -6.62 18.62
N LEU A 183 2.54 -7.04 17.49
CA LEU A 183 1.52 -6.26 16.78
C LEU A 183 0.21 -6.18 17.58
N GLU A 184 -0.15 -7.23 18.34
CA GLU A 184 -1.33 -7.24 19.22
C GLU A 184 -1.11 -6.40 20.50
N TYR A 185 0.09 -6.37 21.09
CA TYR A 185 0.40 -5.55 22.28
C TYR A 185 0.53 -4.04 22.00
N HIS A 186 0.74 -3.64 20.74
CA HIS A 186 0.76 -2.22 20.34
C HIS A 186 -0.61 -1.68 19.90
N GLU A 187 -1.69 -2.47 20.00
CA GLU A 187 -3.03 -1.90 20.14
C GLU A 187 -3.20 -1.36 21.57
N PRO A 188 -3.44 -0.05 21.80
CA PRO A 188 -3.76 0.41 23.14
C PRO A 188 -5.08 -0.21 23.58
N ALA A 189 -4.96 -1.21 24.45
CA ALA A 189 -6.05 -1.84 25.18
C ALA A 189 -6.67 -0.85 26.18
N GLN A 190 -7.50 0.07 25.69
CA GLN A 190 -8.50 0.77 26.49
C GLN A 190 -9.76 0.93 25.64
N GLU A 191 -10.66 -0.06 25.75
CA GLU A 191 -12.11 -0.05 25.42
C GLU A 191 -12.58 -1.41 24.83
N ALA A 192 -12.27 -2.53 25.49
CA ALA A 192 -12.84 -3.83 25.12
C ALA A 192 -13.28 -4.66 26.33
N THR A 193 -13.76 -4.01 27.39
CA THR A 193 -14.28 -4.73 28.56
C THR A 193 -15.61 -4.16 29.02
N THR A 194 -16.56 -3.95 28.12
CA THR A 194 -17.99 -3.90 28.48
C THR A 194 -18.92 -4.04 27.28
N VAL A 195 -18.94 -5.17 26.56
CA VAL A 195 -20.18 -5.77 26.02
C VAL A 195 -19.92 -7.25 25.71
N LEU A 196 -20.00 -8.11 26.72
CA LEU A 196 -20.26 -9.54 26.50
C LEU A 196 -21.64 -9.84 27.04
N GLN A 197 -22.67 -9.54 26.25
CA GLN A 197 -23.89 -10.35 26.25
C GLN A 197 -24.70 -10.15 24.97
N GLN A 198 -24.74 -11.25 24.21
CA GLN A 198 -25.78 -11.63 23.26
C GLN A 198 -25.93 -10.77 21.99
N THR A 199 -25.34 -11.26 20.90
CA THR A 199 -26.12 -11.62 19.69
C THR A 199 -25.31 -12.57 18.83
N ASP A 200 -26.02 -13.57 18.30
CA ASP A 200 -25.55 -14.71 17.53
C ASP A 200 -25.37 -14.31 16.05
N HIS A 201 -24.43 -14.97 15.37
CA HIS A 201 -24.19 -15.04 13.92
C HIS A 201 -23.52 -13.84 13.19
N GLY A 202 -22.26 -14.06 12.77
CA GLY A 202 -21.55 -13.28 11.75
C GLY A 202 -20.04 -13.45 11.83
N ALA A 203 -19.40 -13.99 10.79
CA ALA A 203 -17.98 -14.34 10.74
C ALA A 203 -17.02 -13.17 11.09
N PRO A 204 -15.87 -13.42 11.74
CA PRO A 204 -14.91 -12.36 12.06
C PRO A 204 -14.22 -11.87 10.78
N GLN A 205 -14.49 -10.62 10.41
CA GLN A 205 -13.79 -9.90 9.35
C GLN A 205 -12.32 -9.67 9.78
N LEU A 206 -11.39 -10.34 9.09
CA LEU A 206 -9.95 -10.04 9.12
C LEU A 206 -9.72 -8.57 8.73
N GLN A 207 -9.17 -7.78 9.66
CA GLN A 207 -8.75 -6.42 9.39
C GLN A 207 -7.57 -6.41 8.40
N ARG A 208 -7.79 -5.74 7.27
CA ARG A 208 -6.82 -5.52 6.18
C ARG A 208 -5.90 -4.36 6.58
N PRO A 209 -4.60 -4.34 6.21
CA PRO A 209 -3.77 -3.16 6.41
C PRO A 209 -4.33 -2.04 5.54
N TRP A 210 -4.85 -0.99 6.17
CA TRP A 210 -5.52 0.16 5.55
C TRP A 210 -6.63 -0.21 4.55
N ARG A 211 -7.80 -0.52 5.10
CA ARG A 211 -9.05 -0.52 4.33
C ARG A 211 -9.59 0.90 4.35
N PHE A 212 -10.03 1.39 3.20
CA PHE A 212 -10.94 2.52 3.15
C PHE A 212 -12.10 2.26 4.12
N GLU A 213 -12.20 3.11 5.13
CA GLU A 213 -13.11 3.00 6.27
C GLU A 213 -14.50 3.48 5.82
N SER A 214 -15.28 2.59 5.21
CA SER A 214 -16.66 2.83 4.76
C SER A 214 -17.40 1.48 4.61
N GLU A 215 -18.65 1.43 5.09
CA GLU A 215 -19.58 0.32 4.88
C GLU A 215 -20.38 0.46 3.57
N ARG A 216 -20.48 1.69 3.06
CA ARG A 216 -21.36 2.04 1.94
C ARG A 216 -20.63 2.18 0.61
N PHE A 217 -19.33 2.50 0.64
CA PHE A 217 -18.57 2.87 -0.54
C PHE A 217 -17.22 2.14 -0.60
N GLU A 218 -16.70 1.95 -1.81
CA GLU A 218 -15.31 1.54 -2.06
C GLU A 218 -14.47 2.77 -2.46
N GLU A 219 -13.16 2.79 -2.21
CA GLU A 219 -12.28 3.92 -2.57
C GLU A 219 -12.02 3.97 -4.08
N ASN A 220 -13.01 4.46 -4.82
CA ASN A 220 -12.99 4.59 -6.26
C ASN A 220 -13.65 5.91 -6.68
N SER A 221 -12.86 6.80 -7.28
CA SER A 221 -13.32 8.14 -7.63
C SER A 221 -14.42 8.14 -8.69
N ARG A 222 -14.51 7.10 -9.53
CA ARG A 222 -15.56 6.97 -10.56
C ARG A 222 -16.91 6.63 -9.94
N THR A 223 -16.94 5.66 -9.03
CA THR A 223 -18.19 5.29 -8.32
C THR A 223 -18.69 6.44 -7.44
N TRP A 224 -17.77 7.19 -6.83
CA TRP A 224 -18.14 8.40 -6.08
C TRP A 224 -18.66 9.48 -7.00
N ALA A 225 -18.10 9.62 -8.21
CA ALA A 225 -18.58 10.61 -9.15
C ALA A 225 -20.00 10.31 -9.66
N GLU A 226 -20.33 9.04 -9.87
CA GLU A 226 -21.70 8.61 -10.19
C GLU A 226 -22.67 8.90 -9.04
N TRP A 227 -22.28 8.59 -7.80
CA TRP A 227 -23.07 8.90 -6.60
C TRP A 227 -23.27 10.41 -6.40
N LEU A 228 -22.20 11.20 -6.40
CA LEU A 228 -22.26 12.67 -6.30
C LEU A 228 -23.06 13.28 -7.45
N GLY A 229 -22.96 12.71 -8.65
CA GLY A 229 -23.77 13.09 -9.81
C GLY A 229 -25.26 12.85 -9.60
N GLY A 230 -25.62 11.75 -8.91
CA GLY A 230 -27.00 11.43 -8.54
C GLY A 230 -27.62 12.38 -7.52
N LEU A 231 -26.80 13.04 -6.68
CA LEU A 231 -27.25 14.01 -5.68
C LEU A 231 -27.39 15.45 -6.22
N ASP A 232 -26.81 15.77 -7.38
CA ASP A 232 -26.90 17.11 -7.98
C ASP A 232 -28.27 17.29 -8.65
N HIS A 233 -29.13 18.07 -8.00
CA HIS A 233 -30.45 18.42 -8.52
C HIS A 233 -30.54 19.91 -8.86
N PRO A 234 -31.39 20.31 -9.84
CA PRO A 234 -31.52 21.69 -10.26
C PRO A 234 -32.12 22.56 -9.15
N ALA A 235 -31.24 23.19 -8.38
CA ALA A 235 -31.55 24.07 -7.27
C ALA A 235 -30.63 25.30 -7.32
N PRO A 236 -30.79 26.33 -6.47
CA PRO A 236 -29.82 27.43 -6.44
C PRO A 236 -28.43 27.03 -5.93
N TRP A 237 -28.19 25.77 -5.58
CA TRP A 237 -26.88 25.22 -5.25
C TRP A 237 -26.43 24.20 -6.30
N ARG A 238 -25.13 23.95 -6.39
CA ARG A 238 -24.56 22.89 -7.24
C ARG A 238 -23.53 22.09 -6.48
N LEU A 239 -23.59 20.78 -6.65
CA LEU A 239 -22.61 19.84 -6.13
C LEU A 239 -21.57 19.51 -7.21
N TYR A 240 -20.30 19.63 -6.86
CA TYR A 240 -19.23 19.18 -7.75
C TYR A 240 -19.18 17.67 -7.77
N GLN A 241 -19.30 17.10 -8.96
CA GLN A 241 -19.49 15.67 -9.18
C GLN A 241 -18.22 14.84 -8.97
N TYR A 242 -17.09 15.44 -8.63
CA TYR A 242 -15.84 14.69 -8.46
C TYR A 242 -15.25 14.94 -7.07
N PRO A 243 -14.70 13.91 -6.40
CA PRO A 243 -14.08 14.09 -5.10
C PRO A 243 -12.79 14.90 -5.21
N VAL A 244 -12.57 15.77 -4.23
CA VAL A 244 -11.44 16.71 -4.19
C VAL A 244 -10.44 16.27 -3.12
N SER A 245 -9.20 15.96 -3.52
CA SER A 245 -8.19 15.42 -2.59
C SER A 245 -6.89 16.22 -2.53
N TRP A 246 -6.60 17.03 -3.55
CA TRP A 246 -5.27 17.62 -3.70
C TRP A 246 -5.30 19.15 -3.77
N PRO A 247 -4.45 19.87 -3.02
CA PRO A 247 -4.28 21.30 -3.17
C PRO A 247 -3.44 21.67 -4.41
N SER A 248 -2.45 20.85 -4.79
CA SER A 248 -1.53 21.11 -5.91
C SER A 248 -1.29 19.88 -6.79
N PHE A 249 -0.73 20.09 -7.98
CA PHE A 249 -0.32 19.00 -8.88
C PHE A 249 0.87 18.21 -8.32
N GLU A 250 1.83 18.88 -7.70
CA GLU A 250 3.00 18.24 -7.08
C GLU A 250 2.60 17.22 -6.00
N GLN A 251 1.59 17.56 -5.19
CA GLN A 251 1.08 16.62 -4.19
C GLN A 251 0.33 15.44 -4.83
N ALA A 252 -0.42 15.67 -5.91
CA ALA A 252 -1.09 14.60 -6.65
C ALA A 252 -0.07 13.63 -7.28
N ASP A 253 0.98 14.17 -7.91
CA ASP A 253 2.08 13.41 -8.50
C ASP A 253 2.85 12.59 -7.45
N HIS A 254 3.13 13.20 -6.29
CA HIS A 254 3.81 12.53 -5.17
C HIS A 254 3.08 11.27 -4.67
N PHE A 255 1.74 11.31 -4.64
CA PHE A 255 0.92 10.16 -4.24
C PHE A 255 0.48 9.27 -5.42
N GLY A 256 1.08 9.45 -6.60
CA GLY A 256 0.84 8.62 -7.78
C GLY A 256 -0.46 8.91 -8.53
N ASP A 257 -1.17 10.00 -8.20
CA ASP A 257 -2.39 10.44 -8.89
C ASP A 257 -2.07 11.36 -10.08
N THR A 258 -1.24 10.87 -11.00
CA THR A 258 -0.80 11.60 -12.20
C THR A 258 -1.89 11.75 -13.26
N ARG A 259 -2.92 10.90 -13.19
CA ARG A 259 -4.09 10.94 -14.08
C ARG A 259 -5.20 11.85 -13.57
N GLY A 260 -5.10 12.36 -12.33
CA GLY A 260 -6.10 13.21 -11.71
C GLY A 260 -7.42 12.48 -11.47
N GLU A 261 -7.34 11.25 -10.96
CA GLU A 261 -8.46 10.44 -10.48
C GLU A 261 -9.21 11.17 -9.38
N PHE A 262 -8.49 11.80 -8.44
CA PHE A 262 -9.04 12.79 -7.52
C PHE A 262 -8.74 14.20 -8.01
N LYS A 263 -9.71 15.10 -7.86
CA LYS A 263 -9.60 16.47 -8.37
C LYS A 263 -8.88 17.39 -7.40
N ARG A 264 -8.31 18.46 -7.95
CA ARG A 264 -7.60 19.47 -7.17
C ARG A 264 -8.55 20.58 -6.71
N PHE A 265 -8.10 21.38 -5.75
CA PHE A 265 -8.82 22.58 -5.30
C PHE A 265 -9.08 23.53 -6.47
N GLU A 266 -8.11 23.64 -7.38
CA GLU A 266 -8.24 24.42 -8.62
C GLU A 266 -9.28 23.86 -9.58
N ASP A 267 -9.43 22.53 -9.69
CA ASP A 267 -10.41 21.91 -10.59
C ASP A 267 -11.85 22.14 -10.08
N TRP A 268 -12.07 21.98 -8.76
CA TRP A 268 -13.35 22.31 -8.13
C TRP A 268 -13.67 23.80 -8.26
N PHE A 269 -12.70 24.66 -7.95
CA PHE A 269 -12.93 26.09 -7.98
C PHE A 269 -13.05 26.63 -9.40
N SER A 270 -12.36 26.09 -10.40
CA SER A 270 -12.54 26.53 -11.80
C SER A 270 -13.91 26.14 -12.36
N TRP A 271 -14.47 25.01 -11.92
CA TRP A 271 -15.82 24.58 -12.30
C TRP A 271 -16.93 25.50 -11.80
N ALA A 272 -16.83 25.99 -10.56
CA ALA A 272 -17.82 26.91 -10.01
C ALA A 272 -17.93 28.16 -10.92
N ARG A 273 -19.13 28.72 -11.14
CA ARG A 273 -19.25 29.94 -11.96
C ARG A 273 -19.07 31.20 -11.11
N PRO A 274 -18.56 32.30 -11.69
CA PRO A 274 -18.53 33.60 -11.02
C PRO A 274 -19.93 34.07 -10.59
N PHE A 275 -20.01 34.83 -9.50
CA PHE A 275 -21.24 35.39 -8.95
C PHE A 275 -21.60 36.77 -9.56
N LEU A 276 -21.17 37.02 -10.81
CA LEU A 276 -21.31 38.30 -11.52
C LEU A 276 -22.77 38.56 -11.99
N LYS A 277 -23.06 39.76 -12.51
CA LYS A 277 -24.43 40.28 -12.69
C LYS A 277 -25.30 39.57 -13.75
N ASP A 278 -26.57 39.52 -13.37
CA ASP A 278 -27.87 39.44 -14.08
C ASP A 278 -28.30 38.23 -14.95
N ASP A 279 -27.47 37.60 -15.79
CA ASP A 279 -27.96 36.45 -16.61
C ASP A 279 -27.35 35.08 -16.24
N LEU A 280 -26.28 35.09 -15.42
CA LEU A 280 -25.52 33.89 -15.04
C LEU A 280 -25.73 33.46 -13.57
N ARG A 281 -26.58 34.18 -12.82
CA ARG A 281 -26.88 33.97 -11.38
C ARG A 281 -27.80 32.77 -11.10
N ARG A 282 -27.63 31.68 -11.85
CA ARG A 282 -28.44 30.47 -11.67
C ARG A 282 -28.16 29.78 -10.34
N PHE A 283 -26.93 29.92 -9.83
CA PHE A 283 -26.47 29.24 -8.61
C PHE A 283 -25.80 30.23 -7.66
N ASN A 284 -26.11 30.12 -6.37
CA ASN A 284 -25.60 30.95 -5.29
C ASN A 284 -24.68 30.19 -4.33
N SER A 285 -24.60 28.87 -4.41
CA SER A 285 -23.74 28.05 -3.53
C SER A 285 -23.09 26.92 -4.31
N TYR A 286 -21.80 26.70 -4.11
CA TYR A 286 -21.06 25.58 -4.69
C TYR A 286 -20.55 24.68 -3.59
N VAL A 287 -20.90 23.40 -3.66
CA VAL A 287 -20.54 22.37 -2.68
C VAL A 287 -19.49 21.45 -3.29
N GLY A 288 -18.48 21.08 -2.50
CA GLY A 288 -17.47 20.10 -2.85
C GLY A 288 -17.34 19.06 -1.75
N PHE A 289 -17.18 17.79 -2.16
CA PHE A 289 -16.84 16.70 -1.26
C PHE A 289 -15.32 16.53 -1.24
N PHE A 290 -14.72 16.76 -0.08
CA PHE A 290 -13.28 16.73 0.10
C PHE A 290 -12.87 15.45 0.81
N TYR A 291 -11.81 14.82 0.31
CA TYR A 291 -11.24 13.61 0.88
C TYR A 291 -9.72 13.74 0.87
N THR A 292 -9.20 14.42 1.90
CA THR A 292 -7.83 14.95 1.92
C THR A 292 -7.02 14.36 3.07
N ILE A 293 -5.70 14.47 3.03
CA ILE A 293 -4.86 14.03 4.14
C ILE A 293 -5.12 14.88 5.41
N PRO A 294 -5.12 14.28 6.62
CA PRO A 294 -5.36 15.03 7.86
C PRO A 294 -4.09 15.76 8.37
N GLY A 295 -2.90 15.34 7.95
CA GLY A 295 -1.61 15.91 8.37
C GLY A 295 -1.07 16.99 7.43
N GLU A 296 0.01 17.65 7.86
CA GLU A 296 0.78 18.55 6.99
C GLU A 296 1.47 17.73 5.91
N TRP A 297 1.57 18.29 4.70
CA TRP A 297 2.26 17.65 3.58
C TRP A 297 3.73 18.09 3.55
N ASP A 298 4.63 17.12 3.70
CA ASP A 298 6.06 17.30 3.49
C ASP A 298 6.55 16.17 2.56
N PRO A 299 7.08 16.49 1.35
CA PRO A 299 7.59 15.50 0.40
C PRO A 299 8.63 14.53 0.99
N SER A 300 9.34 14.93 2.05
CA SER A 300 10.36 14.11 2.71
C SER A 300 9.81 13.12 3.74
N LEU A 301 8.64 13.40 4.33
CA LEU A 301 8.03 12.59 5.40
C LEU A 301 7.06 11.52 4.89
N TYR A 302 6.54 11.68 3.67
CA TYR A 302 5.62 10.70 3.08
C TYR A 302 6.32 9.83 2.03
N PRO A 303 6.48 8.51 2.26
CA PRO A 303 7.03 7.62 1.24
C PRO A 303 6.14 7.60 -0.01
N GLN A 304 6.75 7.82 -1.17
CA GLN A 304 6.10 8.00 -2.49
C GLN A 304 5.23 6.80 -2.94
N SER A 305 5.33 5.65 -2.27
CA SER A 305 4.65 4.39 -2.60
C SER A 305 3.47 4.03 -1.70
N LYS A 306 3.18 4.78 -0.62
CA LYS A 306 2.04 4.50 0.28
C LYS A 306 0.86 5.44 0.01
N ARG A 307 -0.33 4.87 -0.17
CA ARG A 307 -1.59 5.65 -0.21
C ARG A 307 -1.79 6.32 1.15
N PRO A 308 -2.06 7.64 1.21
CA PRO A 308 -2.17 8.33 2.48
C PRO A 308 -3.52 8.06 3.14
N LYS A 309 -3.56 7.99 4.48
CA LYS A 309 -4.85 8.06 5.22
C LYS A 309 -5.49 9.40 4.91
N ARG A 310 -6.74 9.39 4.48
CA ARG A 310 -7.51 10.60 4.14
C ARG A 310 -8.73 10.70 5.05
N HIS A 311 -9.21 11.92 5.19
CA HIS A 311 -10.35 12.31 6.00
C HIS A 311 -11.38 13.01 5.12
N ALA A 312 -12.64 12.60 5.24
CA ALA A 312 -13.74 13.17 4.48
C ALA A 312 -14.33 14.39 5.18
N TRP A 313 -14.60 15.45 4.42
CA TRP A 313 -15.27 16.67 4.89
C TRP A 313 -15.91 17.40 3.72
N ILE A 314 -16.76 18.38 4.01
CA ILE A 314 -17.52 19.12 2.99
C ILE A 314 -17.09 20.58 3.01
N GLY A 315 -16.78 21.12 1.84
CA GLY A 315 -16.45 22.53 1.65
C GLY A 315 -17.52 23.22 0.80
N ILE A 316 -18.01 24.36 1.26
CA ILE A 316 -19.06 25.13 0.61
C ILE A 316 -18.58 26.55 0.38
N TYR A 317 -18.65 27.01 -0.87
CA TYR A 317 -18.31 28.37 -1.28
C TYR A 317 -19.56 29.12 -1.74
N ARG A 318 -19.92 30.19 -1.04
CA ARG A 318 -21.11 31.00 -1.37
C ARG A 318 -20.94 32.49 -1.03
N PRO A 319 -21.73 33.41 -1.62
CA PRO A 319 -21.81 34.79 -1.18
C PRO A 319 -22.49 34.92 0.18
N VAL A 320 -22.07 35.90 0.97
CA VAL A 320 -22.75 36.26 2.22
C VAL A 320 -24.15 36.81 1.89
N ASN A 321 -25.16 36.37 2.63
CA ASN A 321 -26.57 36.77 2.43
C ASN A 321 -27.07 36.49 1.01
N CYS A 322 -26.96 35.22 0.58
CA CYS A 322 -27.31 34.74 -0.76
C CYS A 322 -28.77 34.92 -1.20
N TYR A 323 -29.63 35.47 -0.34
CA TYR A 323 -31.02 35.85 -0.62
C TYR A 323 -31.15 37.27 -1.21
N TRP A 324 -30.13 38.14 -1.07
CA TRP A 324 -30.17 39.53 -1.52
C TRP A 324 -29.71 39.68 -2.98
N LYS A 325 -30.62 39.42 -3.93
CA LYS A 325 -30.30 39.43 -5.39
C LYS A 325 -30.07 40.81 -6.01
N LYS A 326 -30.35 41.90 -5.29
CA LYS A 326 -30.41 43.27 -5.84
C LYS A 326 -29.05 43.95 -6.02
N GLU A 327 -27.99 43.49 -5.36
CA GLU A 327 -26.67 44.11 -5.41
C GLU A 327 -25.61 43.13 -5.94
N PRO A 328 -24.48 43.61 -6.50
CA PRO A 328 -23.32 42.77 -6.72
C PRO A 328 -22.79 42.30 -5.35
N TYR A 329 -22.58 40.98 -5.20
CA TYR A 329 -22.01 40.45 -3.97
C TYR A 329 -20.60 41.03 -3.78
N LYS A 330 -20.32 41.57 -2.59
CA LYS A 330 -18.99 42.07 -2.21
C LYS A 330 -18.26 41.15 -1.24
N LYS A 331 -19.00 40.26 -0.58
CA LYS A 331 -18.53 39.40 0.51
C LYS A 331 -18.88 37.95 0.18
N CYS A 332 -17.90 37.08 0.26
CA CYS A 332 -18.09 35.63 0.18
C CYS A 332 -17.78 34.98 1.54
N GLU A 333 -18.32 33.79 1.75
CA GLU A 333 -18.03 32.97 2.91
C GLU A 333 -17.67 31.55 2.49
N VAL A 334 -16.89 30.90 3.36
CA VAL A 334 -16.53 29.49 3.24
C VAL A 334 -17.11 28.76 4.44
N ILE A 335 -17.85 27.69 4.19
CA ILE A 335 -18.44 26.86 5.23
C ILE A 335 -17.84 25.47 5.11
N ILE A 336 -17.28 24.98 6.21
CA ILE A 336 -16.64 23.67 6.30
C ILE A 336 -17.45 22.84 7.29
N TRP A 337 -17.94 21.69 6.83
CA TRP A 337 -18.55 20.70 7.69
C TRP A 337 -17.63 19.49 7.79
N ASP A 338 -17.39 19.04 9.01
CA ASP A 338 -16.50 17.93 9.35
C ASP A 338 -17.09 17.19 10.55
N VAL A 339 -17.19 15.86 10.47
CA VAL A 339 -17.71 15.00 11.54
C VAL A 339 -16.98 15.28 12.86
N SER A 340 -15.66 15.43 12.81
CA SER A 340 -14.81 15.65 13.99
C SER A 340 -14.94 17.05 14.59
N ALA A 341 -15.50 18.02 13.84
CA ALA A 341 -15.64 19.38 14.33
C ALA A 341 -16.67 19.47 15.47
N SER A 342 -17.72 18.65 15.45
CA SER A 342 -18.78 18.68 16.45
C SER A 342 -18.27 18.36 17.86
N ASP A 343 -17.27 17.49 17.99
CA ASP A 343 -16.67 17.10 19.27
C ASP A 343 -15.59 18.08 19.72
N LYS A 344 -14.78 18.59 18.79
CA LYS A 344 -13.77 19.61 19.06
C LYS A 344 -14.39 20.95 19.50
N LEU A 345 -15.61 21.24 19.05
CA LEU A 345 -16.28 22.52 19.25
C LEU A 345 -17.28 22.54 20.41
N GLN A 346 -17.44 21.45 21.18
CA GLN A 346 -18.44 21.38 22.27
C GLN A 346 -18.26 22.49 23.32
N ASN A 347 -17.03 22.98 23.52
CA ASN A 347 -16.68 23.96 24.55
C ASN A 347 -16.13 25.30 24.01
N LYS A 348 -16.26 25.58 22.70
CA LYS A 348 -15.70 26.80 22.07
C LYS A 348 -16.75 27.57 21.25
N ASP A 349 -16.86 28.88 21.53
CA ASP A 349 -17.74 29.79 20.77
C ASP A 349 -17.06 30.42 19.55
N VAL A 350 -15.74 30.53 19.57
CA VAL A 350 -14.91 31.06 18.48
C VAL A 350 -13.84 30.05 18.13
N ILE A 351 -13.67 29.78 16.84
CA ILE A 351 -12.63 28.86 16.35
C ILE A 351 -11.38 29.66 15.98
N SER A 352 -10.22 29.08 16.21
CA SER A 352 -8.92 29.60 15.79
C SER A 352 -8.42 28.84 14.56
N GLU A 353 -7.42 29.36 13.86
CA GLU A 353 -6.80 28.62 12.74
C GLU A 353 -6.20 27.28 13.19
N ALA A 354 -5.82 27.13 14.46
CA ALA A 354 -5.31 25.86 15.00
C ALA A 354 -6.38 24.76 15.12
N ASP A 355 -7.67 25.13 15.12
CA ASP A 355 -8.78 24.18 15.17
C ASP A 355 -9.11 23.55 13.79
N LEU A 356 -8.53 24.10 12.71
CA LEU A 356 -8.69 23.63 11.33
C LEU A 356 -7.61 22.63 10.96
N THR A 357 -7.96 21.61 10.17
CA THR A 357 -6.94 20.71 9.59
C THR A 357 -6.02 21.49 8.62
N PRO A 358 -4.78 21.03 8.39
CA PRO A 358 -3.88 21.64 7.43
C PRO A 358 -4.51 21.84 6.04
N MET A 359 -5.27 20.87 5.55
CA MET A 359 -5.92 20.94 4.24
C MET A 359 -7.11 21.91 4.22
N GLN A 360 -7.84 22.07 5.34
CA GLN A 360 -8.87 23.10 5.48
C GLN A 360 -8.26 24.51 5.47
N ARG A 361 -7.13 24.71 6.16
CA ARG A 361 -6.35 25.97 6.12
C ARG A 361 -5.86 26.27 4.70
N GLU A 362 -5.36 25.26 4.00
CA GLU A 362 -4.89 25.38 2.62
C GLU A 362 -6.02 25.78 1.65
N LEU A 363 -7.22 25.20 1.81
CA LEU A 363 -8.39 25.59 1.02
C LEU A 363 -8.75 27.07 1.22
N ILE A 364 -8.76 27.54 2.47
CA ILE A 364 -9.08 28.94 2.80
C ILE A 364 -8.03 29.87 2.17
N ARG A 365 -6.74 29.53 2.30
CA ARG A 365 -5.64 30.29 1.69
C ARG A 365 -5.77 30.35 0.16
N PHE A 366 -6.07 29.21 -0.47
CA PHE A 366 -6.32 29.13 -1.91
C PHE A 366 -7.50 30.02 -2.33
N LEU A 367 -8.64 29.95 -1.64
CA LEU A 367 -9.83 30.75 -1.95
C LEU A 367 -9.63 32.24 -1.71
N ARG A 368 -8.88 32.64 -0.67
CA ARG A 368 -8.49 34.05 -0.44
C ARG A 368 -7.66 34.60 -1.62
N LYS A 369 -6.77 33.79 -2.20
CA LYS A 369 -5.91 34.17 -3.35
C LYS A 369 -6.64 34.13 -4.70
N ALA A 370 -7.44 33.09 -4.94
CA ALA A 370 -8.11 32.86 -6.22
C ALA A 370 -9.48 33.56 -6.33
N GLY A 371 -10.12 33.84 -5.19
CA GLY A 371 -11.45 34.44 -5.10
C GLY A 371 -11.57 35.79 -5.78
N SER A 372 -10.61 36.69 -5.54
CA SER A 372 -10.58 38.04 -6.14
C SER A 372 -10.37 38.01 -7.64
N LYS A 373 -9.62 37.03 -8.18
CA LYS A 373 -9.43 36.85 -9.63
C LYS A 373 -10.73 36.43 -10.31
N LYS A 374 -11.46 35.50 -9.69
CA LYS A 374 -12.68 34.92 -10.25
C LYS A 374 -13.91 35.80 -10.08
N ASN A 375 -13.99 36.48 -8.94
CA ASN A 375 -15.05 37.41 -8.57
C ASN A 375 -14.40 38.76 -8.22
N PRO A 376 -14.04 39.58 -9.23
CA PRO A 376 -13.45 40.88 -9.01
C PRO A 376 -14.30 41.75 -8.07
N GLY A 377 -13.65 42.35 -7.07
CA GLY A 377 -14.32 43.18 -6.06
C GLY A 377 -14.95 42.40 -4.90
N THR A 378 -14.71 41.08 -4.81
CA THR A 378 -15.13 40.26 -3.66
C THR A 378 -13.94 39.74 -2.85
N TYR A 379 -14.19 39.44 -1.58
CA TYR A 379 -13.23 38.80 -0.69
C TYR A 379 -13.92 37.78 0.22
N ILE A 380 -13.15 36.87 0.80
CA ILE A 380 -13.63 35.93 1.82
C ILE A 380 -13.77 36.70 3.13
N HIS A 381 -15.00 36.99 3.53
CA HIS A 381 -15.32 37.76 4.73
C HIS A 381 -15.34 36.90 6.00
N GLN A 382 -15.83 35.68 5.88
CA GLN A 382 -16.00 34.79 7.04
C GLN A 382 -15.81 33.32 6.66
N VAL A 383 -15.31 32.57 7.63
CA VAL A 383 -15.14 31.12 7.56
C VAL A 383 -15.92 30.52 8.72
N TRP A 384 -16.71 29.49 8.42
CA TRP A 384 -17.50 28.73 9.39
C TRP A 384 -17.02 27.29 9.45
N LEU A 385 -16.94 26.73 10.66
CA LEU A 385 -16.67 25.31 10.88
C LEU A 385 -17.79 24.69 11.73
N GLY A 386 -18.15 23.44 11.45
CA GLY A 386 -19.12 22.67 12.23
C GLY A 386 -20.45 22.52 11.52
N GLY A 387 -21.54 22.45 12.28
CA GLY A 387 -22.90 22.26 11.76
C GLY A 387 -23.72 21.33 12.65
N PRO A 388 -24.92 20.92 12.21
CA PRO A 388 -25.77 20.07 13.01
C PRO A 388 -25.14 18.70 13.18
N LYS A 389 -25.18 18.17 14.41
CA LYS A 389 -24.76 16.79 14.67
C LYS A 389 -25.68 15.85 13.92
N HIS A 390 -25.09 14.95 13.15
CA HIS A 390 -25.85 13.85 12.57
C HIS A 390 -26.37 12.98 13.72
N PRO A 391 -27.64 12.52 13.69
CA PRO A 391 -28.14 11.59 14.70
C PRO A 391 -27.26 10.33 14.77
N PRO A 392 -27.15 9.66 15.93
CA PRO A 392 -26.43 8.40 16.03
C PRO A 392 -27.11 7.38 15.11
N THR A 393 -26.47 7.05 14.00
CA THR A 393 -27.01 6.19 12.94
C THR A 393 -26.01 5.08 12.63
N GLN A 394 -26.42 4.12 11.81
CA GLN A 394 -25.90 2.74 11.73
C GLN A 394 -24.40 2.55 11.43
N SER A 395 -23.71 3.51 10.80
CA SER A 395 -22.28 3.38 10.45
C SER A 395 -21.39 4.18 11.41
N GLN A 396 -20.26 3.59 11.80
CA GLN A 396 -19.26 4.20 12.69
C GLN A 396 -18.17 4.97 11.92
N PHE A 397 -18.18 4.91 10.58
CA PHE A 397 -17.08 5.42 9.77
C PHE A 397 -17.24 6.91 9.41
N PRO A 398 -16.20 7.76 9.58
CA PRO A 398 -16.29 9.19 9.27
C PRO A 398 -16.65 9.50 7.82
N PHE A 399 -16.25 8.64 6.87
CA PHE A 399 -16.61 8.80 5.46
C PHE A 399 -18.11 8.65 5.24
N ASP A 400 -18.71 7.59 5.79
CA ASP A 400 -20.14 7.30 5.65
C ASP A 400 -20.98 8.38 6.32
N LEU A 401 -20.58 8.84 7.51
CA LEU A 401 -21.25 9.92 8.20
C LEU A 401 -21.21 11.23 7.40
N THR A 402 -20.09 11.51 6.74
CA THR A 402 -19.96 12.66 5.84
C THR A 402 -20.82 12.50 4.59
N ALA A 403 -20.88 11.30 4.02
CA ALA A 403 -21.72 11.00 2.87
C ALA A 403 -23.21 11.10 3.19
N MET A 404 -23.66 10.54 4.32
CA MET A 404 -25.04 10.64 4.80
C MET A 404 -25.43 12.09 5.05
N PHE A 405 -24.56 12.86 5.72
CA PHE A 405 -24.82 14.28 5.92
C PHE A 405 -24.94 15.04 4.60
N LEU A 406 -24.09 14.72 3.61
CA LEU A 406 -24.19 15.34 2.29
C LEU A 406 -25.52 14.99 1.61
N GLU A 407 -25.96 13.73 1.67
CA GLU A 407 -27.24 13.28 1.12
C GLU A 407 -28.42 14.04 1.75
N ASP A 408 -28.46 14.10 3.08
CA ASP A 408 -29.49 14.82 3.83
C ASP A 408 -29.47 16.32 3.54
N MET A 409 -28.28 16.94 3.54
CA MET A 409 -28.11 18.36 3.25
C MET A 409 -28.52 18.69 1.81
N MET A 410 -28.24 17.81 0.84
CA MET A 410 -28.65 18.03 -0.54
C MET A 410 -30.16 17.83 -0.73
N GLY A 411 -30.79 16.99 0.11
CA GLY A 411 -32.25 16.83 0.19
C GLY A 411 -32.97 18.04 0.81
N ASP A 412 -32.41 18.65 1.86
CA ASP A 412 -32.99 19.85 2.51
C ASP A 412 -31.95 20.90 2.93
N ILE A 413 -31.32 21.55 1.95
CA ILE A 413 -30.22 22.48 2.24
C ILE A 413 -30.63 23.67 3.10
N ARG A 414 -31.92 24.05 3.12
CA ARG A 414 -32.38 25.25 3.84
C ARG A 414 -32.34 25.04 5.35
N THR A 415 -32.59 23.81 5.78
CA THR A 415 -32.57 23.41 7.19
C THR A 415 -31.13 23.25 7.69
N TYR A 416 -30.26 22.69 6.86
CA TYR A 416 -28.87 22.40 7.22
C TYR A 416 -27.94 23.62 7.04
N LEU A 417 -28.16 24.45 6.01
CA LEU A 417 -27.29 25.57 5.65
C LEU A 417 -28.06 26.89 5.57
N PRO A 418 -28.43 27.52 6.71
CA PRO A 418 -29.22 28.74 6.70
C PRO A 418 -28.49 29.88 5.97
N ALA A 419 -29.22 30.69 5.23
CA ALA A 419 -28.66 31.85 4.51
C ALA A 419 -28.28 33.05 5.42
N PRO A 420 -29.02 33.35 6.52
CA PRO A 420 -28.66 34.44 7.42
C PRO A 420 -27.54 34.06 8.39
N GLU A 421 -26.57 34.96 8.57
CA GLU A 421 -25.43 34.78 9.50
C GLU A 421 -25.87 34.50 10.94
N HIS A 422 -26.88 35.21 11.46
CA HIS A 422 -27.35 35.05 12.83
C HIS A 422 -27.97 33.66 13.12
N ALA A 423 -28.38 32.93 12.07
CA ALA A 423 -28.97 31.60 12.19
C ALA A 423 -27.91 30.48 12.17
N MET A 424 -26.67 30.78 11.77
CA MET A 424 -25.58 29.80 11.68
C MET A 424 -25.19 29.21 13.05
N PRO A 425 -25.01 30.00 14.14
CA PRO A 425 -24.64 29.45 15.45
C PRO A 425 -25.68 28.53 16.06
N ALA A 426 -26.97 28.85 15.87
CA ALA A 426 -28.10 28.03 16.32
C ALA A 426 -28.15 26.66 15.62
N ARG A 427 -27.47 26.52 14.47
CA ARG A 427 -27.33 25.27 13.71
C ARG A 427 -25.98 24.57 13.96
N GLY A 428 -25.23 24.99 14.97
CA GLY A 428 -23.98 24.33 15.36
C GLY A 428 -22.73 24.79 14.61
N TYR A 429 -22.84 25.80 13.75
CA TYR A 429 -21.67 26.41 13.11
C TYR A 429 -20.96 27.39 14.06
N ARG A 430 -19.64 27.50 13.94
CA ARG A 430 -18.81 28.46 14.69
C ARG A 430 -17.96 29.28 13.73
N LYS A 431 -17.77 30.56 14.04
CA LYS A 431 -17.06 31.52 13.17
C LYS A 431 -15.58 31.57 13.52
N LEU A 432 -14.71 31.58 12.51
CA LEU A 432 -13.28 31.81 12.66
C LEU A 432 -13.02 33.21 13.20
N GLY A 433 -12.28 33.29 14.31
CA GLY A 433 -11.85 34.55 14.91
C GLY A 433 -10.94 35.35 13.96
N PRO A 434 -10.91 36.69 14.05
CA PRO A 434 -10.00 37.50 13.25
C PRO A 434 -8.54 37.19 13.65
N ASP A 435 -7.72 36.76 12.69
CA ASP A 435 -6.31 36.44 12.90
C ASP A 435 -5.53 37.63 13.48
N GLY A 436 -4.65 37.33 14.44
CA GLY A 436 -3.85 38.30 15.16
C GLY A 436 -2.91 39.13 14.28
N SER A 437 -3.23 40.42 14.15
CA SER A 437 -2.24 41.49 14.10
C SER A 437 -2.46 42.37 15.31
N SER A 438 -1.47 42.42 16.21
CA SER A 438 -1.47 43.16 17.47
C SER A 438 -1.87 44.63 17.33
N GLU A 439 -2.76 45.13 18.20
CA GLU A 439 -2.52 46.27 19.09
C GLU A 439 -3.62 46.41 20.16
N PRO A 440 -3.34 47.08 21.30
CA PRO A 440 -3.73 46.61 22.62
C PRO A 440 -5.03 47.25 23.12
N MET A 441 -5.80 46.52 23.93
CA MET A 441 -6.59 47.16 24.99
C MET A 441 -6.61 46.32 26.27
N LEU A 442 -6.31 47.04 27.35
CA LEU A 442 -6.30 46.65 28.76
C LEU A 442 -7.56 45.92 29.20
N ALA A 443 -7.38 44.91 30.06
CA ALA A 443 -8.10 44.71 31.33
C ALA A 443 -7.60 43.40 31.97
N THR A 444 -6.58 43.47 32.83
CA THR A 444 -6.67 43.44 34.31
C THR A 444 -6.99 42.08 34.93
N ALA A 445 -6.08 41.72 35.86
CA ALA A 445 -6.24 40.81 37.01
C ALA A 445 -6.20 39.30 36.70
N LYS A 446 -5.54 38.45 37.49
CA LYS A 446 -4.73 38.61 38.70
C LYS A 446 -3.90 37.33 38.83
N THR A 447 -2.71 37.52 39.38
CA THR A 447 -1.80 36.55 39.98
C THR A 447 -2.51 35.41 40.75
N ASN A 448 -1.97 34.19 40.65
CA ASN A 448 -1.24 33.58 41.76
C ASN A 448 -0.51 32.33 41.28
N GLY A 449 0.81 32.35 41.42
CA GLY A 449 1.68 31.20 41.17
C GLY A 449 1.72 30.24 42.35
N HIS A 450 2.07 29.00 42.03
CA HIS A 450 2.85 28.13 42.91
C HIS A 450 3.86 27.37 42.04
N GLN A 451 5.14 27.68 42.27
CA GLN A 451 6.28 26.85 41.92
C GLN A 451 6.21 25.55 42.75
N ILE A 452 6.81 24.47 42.25
CA ILE A 452 7.70 23.60 43.04
C ILE A 452 8.75 23.01 42.08
N GLU A 453 9.98 23.03 42.58
CA GLU A 453 11.26 22.76 41.93
C GLU A 453 11.60 21.27 41.84
N MET A 454 12.60 20.99 40.99
CA MET A 454 13.32 19.72 40.91
C MET A 454 14.14 19.44 42.18
N SER A 455 14.32 18.16 42.52
CA SER A 455 15.39 17.69 43.42
C SER A 455 15.85 16.29 43.01
N SER A 456 17.11 16.03 43.28
CA SER A 456 18.03 15.08 42.64
C SER A 456 18.13 13.67 43.24
N ASN A 457 18.57 12.73 42.39
CA ASN A 457 19.51 11.59 42.56
C ASN A 457 19.49 10.72 43.84
N THR A 458 19.33 9.41 43.63
CA THR A 458 20.12 8.34 44.29
C THR A 458 20.30 7.16 43.31
N SER A 459 21.43 6.46 43.43
CA SER A 459 22.09 5.67 42.38
C SER A 459 21.92 4.14 42.50
N GLU A 460 21.80 3.49 41.32
CA GLU A 460 22.27 2.15 40.87
C GLU A 460 21.65 0.84 41.46
N PRO A 461 21.56 -0.30 40.69
CA PRO A 461 22.46 -0.73 39.61
C PRO A 461 21.83 -1.27 38.29
N MET A 462 22.55 -1.01 37.19
CA MET A 462 22.76 -1.80 35.96
C MET A 462 21.75 -2.90 35.57
N ASP A 463 20.95 -2.63 34.53
CA ASP A 463 20.62 -3.60 33.49
C ASP A 463 20.80 -2.93 32.13
N ILE A 464 21.42 -3.64 31.20
CA ILE A 464 21.81 -3.14 29.87
C ILE A 464 20.54 -2.94 29.04
N ASP A 465 20.06 -1.71 28.99
CA ASP A 465 19.11 -1.24 27.98
C ASP A 465 19.87 -1.01 26.67
N PRO A 466 19.45 -1.55 25.51
CA PRO A 466 20.05 -1.17 24.25
C PRO A 466 19.72 0.30 23.98
N THR A 467 20.73 1.14 24.19
CA THR A 467 20.82 2.57 23.89
C THR A 467 19.83 3.03 22.82
N LEU A 468 18.80 3.75 23.27
CA LEU A 468 18.06 4.76 22.53
C LEU A 468 18.98 5.99 22.36
N ASP A 469 20.08 5.82 21.63
CA ASP A 469 20.94 6.91 21.19
C ASP A 469 20.89 7.01 19.67
N GLY A 470 20.36 8.13 19.19
CA GLY A 470 20.40 8.52 17.78
C GLY A 470 19.21 8.01 16.98
N ILE A 471 18.52 8.95 16.34
CA ILE A 471 17.84 8.69 15.08
C ILE A 471 18.94 8.25 14.11
N SER A 472 19.30 6.96 14.13
CA SER A 472 19.95 6.32 13.01
C SER A 472 18.89 6.26 11.93
N GLU A 473 19.03 7.08 10.89
CA GLU A 473 18.33 6.84 9.63
C GLU A 473 18.52 5.34 9.32
N GLU A 474 17.43 4.58 9.22
CA GLU A 474 17.55 3.20 8.77
C GLU A 474 18.25 3.26 7.40
N PRO A 475 19.29 2.45 7.18
CA PRO A 475 19.99 2.47 5.90
C PRO A 475 18.96 2.25 4.79
N THR A 476 19.07 3.05 3.72
CA THR A 476 18.13 3.04 2.58
C THR A 476 17.98 1.68 1.88
N ASP A 477 18.81 0.69 2.25
CA ASP A 477 18.81 -0.70 1.77
C ASP A 477 18.49 -1.73 2.88
N ALA A 478 17.70 -1.34 3.89
CA ALA A 478 17.26 -2.26 4.93
C ALA A 478 16.34 -3.36 4.36
N LYS A 479 16.69 -4.62 4.60
CA LYS A 479 15.89 -5.79 4.21
C LYS A 479 14.90 -6.19 5.31
N ILE A 480 13.76 -6.74 4.91
CA ILE A 480 12.69 -7.21 5.80
C ILE A 480 12.43 -8.71 5.63
N ILE A 481 11.85 -9.33 6.66
CA ILE A 481 11.34 -10.70 6.60
C ILE A 481 9.85 -10.66 6.29
N PHE A 482 9.41 -11.39 5.26
CA PHE A 482 7.99 -11.55 4.95
C PHE A 482 7.46 -12.88 5.52
N HIS A 483 6.65 -12.79 6.57
CA HIS A 483 6.18 -13.95 7.30
C HIS A 483 5.05 -14.71 6.60
N PRO A 484 4.93 -16.03 6.85
CA PRO A 484 3.77 -16.81 6.43
C PRO A 484 2.51 -16.42 7.23
N PRO A 485 1.30 -16.73 6.72
CA PRO A 485 0.03 -16.42 7.40
C PRO A 485 -0.11 -17.15 8.74
N ARG A 486 -1.10 -16.72 9.55
CA ARG A 486 -1.39 -17.30 10.87
C ARG A 486 -1.69 -18.80 10.76
N GLY A 487 -1.12 -19.60 11.67
CA GLY A 487 -1.33 -21.03 11.72
C GLY A 487 -2.70 -21.38 12.31
N THR A 488 -3.46 -22.23 11.63
CA THR A 488 -4.79 -22.66 12.10
C THR A 488 -4.75 -23.71 13.21
N LYS A 489 -3.58 -24.27 13.52
CA LYS A 489 -3.44 -25.43 14.44
C LYS A 489 -2.85 -25.15 15.83
N LEU A 490 -2.64 -23.90 16.22
CA LEU A 490 -2.07 -23.54 17.53
C LEU A 490 -3.10 -23.42 18.67
N ALA A 491 -4.36 -23.82 18.45
CA ALA A 491 -5.41 -23.77 19.48
C ALA A 491 -5.40 -24.97 20.48
N SER A 492 -4.57 -25.99 20.26
CA SER A 492 -4.46 -27.13 21.17
C SER A 492 -3.18 -27.07 22.02
N ARG A 493 -3.36 -26.63 23.27
CA ARG A 493 -2.53 -26.87 24.47
C ARG A 493 -1.03 -27.12 24.24
N GLU A 494 -0.25 -26.13 24.67
CA GLU A 494 1.23 -25.99 24.72
C GLU A 494 1.83 -25.13 23.59
N PRO A 495 2.66 -24.11 23.92
CA PRO A 495 3.36 -23.30 22.93
C PRO A 495 4.45 -24.14 22.27
N THR A 496 4.08 -24.95 21.29
CA THR A 496 5.07 -25.61 20.43
C THR A 496 5.77 -24.53 19.63
N LEU A 497 7.08 -24.37 19.83
CA LEU A 497 7.95 -23.48 19.04
C LEU A 497 7.68 -23.69 17.54
N THR A 498 7.27 -22.63 16.84
CA THR A 498 7.05 -22.69 15.39
C THR A 498 8.33 -23.07 14.66
N LYS A 499 8.21 -23.96 13.67
CA LYS A 499 9.27 -24.33 12.74
C LYS A 499 9.33 -23.38 11.54
N CYS A 500 8.37 -22.47 11.40
CA CYS A 500 8.23 -21.51 10.30
C CYS A 500 9.04 -20.22 10.53
N HIS A 501 10.25 -20.33 11.09
CA HIS A 501 11.17 -19.21 11.17
C HIS A 501 11.90 -19.00 9.84
N ASN A 502 12.46 -17.80 9.64
CA ASN A 502 13.28 -17.51 8.48
C ASN A 502 14.69 -18.09 8.68
N TYR A 503 15.10 -19.02 7.82
CA TYR A 503 16.40 -19.71 7.91
C TYR A 503 17.57 -18.80 7.52
N LEU A 504 17.38 -17.92 6.53
CA LEU A 504 18.42 -17.00 6.09
C LEU A 504 18.72 -15.99 7.19
N TYR A 505 17.69 -15.35 7.76
CA TYR A 505 17.82 -14.44 8.87
C TYR A 505 18.50 -15.11 10.08
N GLU A 506 18.11 -16.34 10.43
CA GLU A 506 18.73 -17.05 11.55
C GLU A 506 20.21 -17.33 11.30
N SER A 507 20.57 -17.71 10.06
CA SER A 507 21.98 -17.93 9.69
C SER A 507 22.81 -16.65 9.78
N VAL A 508 22.24 -15.52 9.36
CA VAL A 508 22.86 -14.19 9.45
C VAL A 508 23.01 -13.74 10.90
N ARG A 509 21.96 -13.94 11.72
CA ARG A 509 21.97 -13.62 13.16
C ARG A 509 23.06 -14.40 13.88
N LEU A 510 23.17 -15.71 13.62
CA LEU A 510 24.20 -16.57 14.21
C LEU A 510 25.61 -16.21 13.72
N ALA A 511 25.77 -15.81 12.45
CA ALA A 511 27.06 -15.35 11.93
C ALA A 511 27.50 -14.04 12.60
N ARG A 512 26.60 -13.05 12.70
CA ARG A 512 26.86 -11.76 13.39
C ARG A 512 27.14 -11.93 14.88
N LEU A 513 26.54 -12.95 15.51
CA LEU A 513 26.81 -13.29 16.91
C LEU A 513 28.23 -13.85 17.10
N ARG A 514 28.73 -14.63 16.14
CA ARG A 514 30.09 -15.19 16.16
C ARG A 514 31.14 -14.12 15.85
N ASP A 515 30.88 -13.30 14.84
CA ASP A 515 31.75 -12.19 14.45
C ASP A 515 30.90 -11.04 13.88
N LYS A 516 30.96 -9.89 14.57
CA LYS A 516 30.22 -8.68 14.22
C LYS A 516 30.73 -8.02 12.93
N THR A 517 31.96 -8.31 12.51
CA THR A 517 32.62 -7.70 11.35
C THR A 517 32.56 -8.55 10.09
N THR A 518 32.06 -9.78 10.20
CA THR A 518 31.88 -10.65 9.04
C THR A 518 30.95 -9.98 8.03
N GLN A 519 31.41 -9.88 6.78
CA GLN A 519 30.63 -9.32 5.67
C GLN A 519 30.00 -10.41 4.79
N THR A 520 30.51 -11.65 4.84
CA THR A 520 30.05 -12.76 3.99
C THR A 520 29.74 -14.02 4.80
N ILE A 521 28.74 -14.78 4.37
CA ILE A 521 28.37 -16.07 4.99
C ILE A 521 28.23 -17.16 3.94
N GLU A 522 28.57 -18.39 4.31
CA GLU A 522 28.19 -19.57 3.55
C GLU A 522 26.78 -20.02 4.00
N TYR A 523 25.81 -19.87 3.12
CA TYR A 523 24.41 -20.23 3.36
C TYR A 523 24.02 -21.46 2.56
N VAL A 524 23.35 -22.40 3.22
CA VAL A 524 22.81 -23.61 2.60
C VAL A 524 21.30 -23.51 2.54
N TYR A 525 20.74 -23.43 1.34
CA TYR A 525 19.30 -23.37 1.14
C TYR A 525 18.67 -24.69 1.59
N LYS A 526 17.70 -24.61 2.50
CA LYS A 526 16.82 -25.73 2.83
C LYS A 526 15.88 -25.98 1.63
N PRO A 527 15.67 -27.23 1.19
CA PRO A 527 14.75 -27.52 0.09
C PRO A 527 13.37 -26.89 0.26
N THR A 528 12.85 -26.28 -0.80
CA THR A 528 11.57 -25.55 -0.80
C THR A 528 10.43 -26.42 -0.33
N LEU A 529 10.35 -27.64 -0.85
CA LEU A 529 9.30 -28.59 -0.49
C LEU A 529 9.42 -29.10 0.95
N GLU A 530 10.59 -29.01 1.57
CA GLU A 530 10.80 -29.42 2.96
C GLU A 530 10.27 -28.35 3.91
N TRP A 531 10.75 -27.11 3.80
CA TRP A 531 10.29 -26.05 4.69
C TRP A 531 8.83 -25.65 4.43
N TYR A 532 8.34 -25.76 3.19
CA TYR A 532 6.93 -25.49 2.90
C TYR A 532 6.00 -26.60 3.41
N ALA A 533 6.50 -27.84 3.55
CA ALA A 533 5.76 -28.90 4.22
C ALA A 533 5.60 -28.62 5.72
N ASP A 534 6.63 -28.08 6.38
CA ASP A 534 6.52 -27.60 7.77
C ASP A 534 5.45 -26.51 7.89
N GLN A 535 5.43 -25.56 6.95
CA GLN A 535 4.40 -24.49 6.87
C GLN A 535 2.98 -25.04 6.64
N LYS A 536 2.82 -26.04 5.77
CA LYS A 536 1.54 -26.76 5.59
C LYS A 536 1.12 -27.50 6.86
N ALA A 537 2.07 -28.14 7.55
CA ALA A 537 1.78 -28.89 8.77
C ALA A 537 1.22 -27.99 9.87
N GLU A 538 1.78 -26.78 10.01
CA GLU A 538 1.34 -25.73 10.94
C GLU A 538 0.05 -24.99 10.49
N GLY A 539 -0.49 -25.31 9.31
CA GLY A 539 -1.69 -24.66 8.78
C GLY A 539 -1.44 -23.21 8.38
N ARG A 540 -0.20 -22.87 8.01
CA ARG A 540 0.26 -21.56 7.53
C ARG A 540 0.47 -21.52 6.02
N SER A 541 -0.01 -22.52 5.28
CA SER A 541 0.19 -22.63 3.83
C SER A 541 -0.81 -21.80 3.03
N PHE A 542 -0.44 -21.48 1.80
CA PHE A 542 -1.33 -20.87 0.82
C PHE A 542 -1.95 -21.97 -0.04
N GLU A 543 -3.25 -22.21 0.10
CA GLU A 543 -3.93 -23.33 -0.58
C GLU A 543 -4.15 -23.07 -2.07
N HIS A 544 -4.18 -21.80 -2.49
CA HIS A 544 -4.41 -21.38 -3.87
C HIS A 544 -3.14 -21.39 -4.75
N ILE A 545 -1.95 -21.54 -4.16
CA ILE A 545 -0.69 -21.63 -4.91
C ILE A 545 -0.21 -23.08 -5.00
N THR A 546 0.27 -23.47 -6.18
CA THR A 546 0.89 -24.77 -6.40
C THR A 546 2.41 -24.63 -6.29
N ILE A 547 2.98 -25.10 -5.18
CA ILE A 547 4.43 -25.22 -5.01
C ILE A 547 4.84 -26.67 -5.24
N ASP A 548 5.65 -26.90 -6.27
CA ASP A 548 6.12 -28.23 -6.63
C ASP A 548 7.52 -28.16 -7.27
N THR A 549 8.09 -29.33 -7.54
CA THR A 549 9.31 -29.53 -8.30
C THR A 549 9.20 -29.02 -9.75
N TRP A 550 10.36 -28.80 -10.38
CA TRP A 550 10.41 -28.38 -11.77
C TRP A 550 9.82 -29.45 -12.70
N GLU A 551 9.97 -30.75 -12.40
CA GLU A 551 9.41 -31.83 -13.21
C GLU A 551 7.89 -31.72 -13.34
N THR A 552 7.21 -31.54 -12.21
CA THR A 552 5.75 -31.42 -12.17
C THR A 552 5.30 -30.15 -12.89
N ILE A 553 5.89 -29.00 -12.56
CA ILE A 553 5.45 -27.72 -13.12
C ILE A 553 5.78 -27.62 -14.61
N PHE A 554 6.93 -28.12 -15.07
CA PHE A 554 7.30 -28.10 -16.48
C PHE A 554 6.36 -28.99 -17.29
N SER A 555 5.96 -30.14 -16.74
CA SER A 555 4.96 -31.00 -17.36
C SER A 555 3.61 -30.29 -17.50
N VAL A 556 3.12 -29.64 -16.44
CA VAL A 556 1.85 -28.90 -16.45
C VAL A 556 1.90 -27.71 -17.42
N LEU A 557 3.03 -27.00 -17.47
CA LEU A 557 3.23 -25.84 -18.34
C LEU A 557 3.71 -26.20 -19.75
N LYS A 558 3.92 -27.49 -20.04
CA LYS A 558 4.41 -28.00 -21.32
C LYS A 558 5.75 -27.37 -21.73
N ILE A 559 6.66 -27.21 -20.77
CA ILE A 559 8.00 -26.68 -20.98
C ILE A 559 8.87 -27.82 -21.51
N GLY A 560 9.45 -27.65 -22.70
CA GLY A 560 10.30 -28.65 -23.35
C GLY A 560 9.57 -29.73 -24.16
N SER A 561 8.24 -29.76 -24.17
CA SER A 561 7.48 -30.54 -25.17
C SER A 561 7.53 -29.82 -26.53
N ALA A 562 7.71 -30.57 -27.61
CA ALA A 562 7.84 -30.06 -28.98
C ALA A 562 6.80 -28.98 -29.33
N GLU A 563 7.24 -28.02 -30.16
CA GLU A 563 6.57 -26.77 -30.51
C GLU A 563 5.03 -26.89 -30.59
N PRO A 564 4.27 -25.99 -29.95
CA PRO A 564 2.83 -25.95 -30.13
C PRO A 564 2.53 -25.56 -31.58
N SER A 565 2.11 -26.52 -32.40
CA SER A 565 1.59 -26.30 -33.74
C SER A 565 0.45 -25.29 -33.70
N LYS A 566 0.46 -24.32 -34.63
CA LYS A 566 -0.52 -23.23 -34.81
C LYS A 566 -1.99 -23.67 -34.88
N ASP A 567 -2.26 -24.98 -34.96
CA ASP A 567 -3.60 -25.55 -35.00
C ASP A 567 -4.28 -25.68 -33.62
N GLN A 568 -3.55 -25.57 -32.50
CA GLN A 568 -4.17 -25.65 -31.16
C GLN A 568 -4.77 -24.31 -30.68
N GLU A 569 -4.28 -23.17 -31.16
CA GLU A 569 -4.88 -21.85 -30.84
C GLU A 569 -6.23 -21.64 -31.55
N ARG A 570 -6.46 -22.30 -32.69
CA ARG A 570 -7.77 -22.26 -33.36
C ARG A 570 -8.84 -23.07 -32.64
N LYS A 571 -8.52 -24.19 -31.99
CA LYS A 571 -9.51 -24.98 -31.25
C LYS A 571 -9.99 -24.29 -29.96
N ALA A 572 -9.10 -23.62 -29.22
CA ALA A 572 -9.49 -22.89 -28.01
C ALA A 572 -10.36 -21.63 -28.31
N SER A 573 -10.24 -21.05 -29.52
CA SER A 573 -11.05 -19.91 -29.98
C SER A 573 -12.40 -20.34 -30.58
N VAL A 574 -12.46 -21.54 -31.17
CA VAL A 574 -13.70 -22.09 -31.73
C VAL A 574 -14.61 -22.64 -30.62
N ASP A 575 -14.07 -23.28 -29.58
CA ASP A 575 -14.87 -23.80 -28.46
C ASP A 575 -15.47 -22.69 -27.58
N SER A 576 -14.87 -21.49 -27.53
CA SER A 576 -15.47 -20.32 -26.86
C SER A 576 -16.56 -19.63 -27.68
N SER A 577 -16.55 -19.82 -29.01
CA SER A 577 -17.52 -19.22 -29.93
C SER A 577 -18.78 -20.08 -30.07
N ILE A 578 -18.68 -21.40 -29.91
CA ILE A 578 -19.82 -22.33 -30.03
C ILE A 578 -20.74 -22.26 -28.79
N ASN A 579 -20.19 -22.04 -27.59
CA ASN A 579 -20.99 -21.91 -26.36
C ASN A 579 -21.79 -20.58 -26.24
N SER A 580 -21.65 -19.65 -27.19
CA SER A 580 -22.40 -18.39 -27.21
C SER A 580 -23.65 -18.45 -28.11
N ILE A 581 -23.77 -19.48 -28.96
CA ILE A 581 -24.83 -19.56 -29.97
C ILE A 581 -26.01 -20.43 -29.50
N ASP A 582 -25.79 -21.41 -28.61
CA ASP A 582 -26.85 -22.32 -28.14
C ASP A 582 -27.71 -21.77 -26.98
N GLY A 583 -27.45 -20.54 -26.51
CA GLY A 583 -28.19 -19.92 -25.40
C GLY A 583 -29.38 -19.03 -25.80
N LYS A 584 -29.73 -18.93 -27.10
CA LYS A 584 -30.74 -17.97 -27.60
C LYS A 584 -31.92 -18.58 -28.36
N VAL A 585 -32.09 -19.90 -28.34
CA VAL A 585 -33.27 -20.56 -28.92
C VAL A 585 -33.88 -21.48 -27.87
N ASN A 586 -34.69 -20.91 -26.98
CA ASN A 586 -35.79 -21.57 -26.27
C ASN A 586 -36.40 -20.58 -25.27
N GLU A 587 -37.26 -19.70 -25.78
CA GLU A 587 -38.40 -19.11 -25.06
C GLU A 587 -39.24 -18.34 -26.11
N GLU A 588 -40.06 -19.10 -26.83
CA GLU A 588 -41.34 -18.63 -27.43
C GLU A 588 -42.49 -19.23 -26.62
#